data_AF-A0A4U9VX26-F1
#
_entry.id   AF-A0A4U9VX26-F1
#
_cell.length_a   1.000
_cell.length_b   1.000
_cell.length_c   1.000
_cell.angle_alpha   90.00
_cell.angle_beta   90.00
_cell.angle_gamma   90.00
#
_symmetry.space_group_name_H-M   'P 1'
#
loop_
_entity.id
_entity.type
_entity.pdbx_description
1 polymer ?
#
loop_
_entity_poly.entity_id
_entity_poly.type
_entity_poly.pdbx_seq_one_letter_code
_entity_poly.pdbx_strand_id
1 'polypeptide(L)'
;MERHYLKGNTISTGHSDPKGRNSRQYVVSEITLNGQLVGVGIYYDGSDELRAAVVANEQGQGVEIRNLHDEHYPEAQSDDDLATLWPLYEKLVR
;
A
#
# COMPACT_ATOMS: atom_id res chain seq x y z
N MET A 1 -8.37 -12.17 -17.70
CA MET A 1 -7.37 -12.82 -16.83
C MET A 1 -7.43 -12.11 -15.49
N GLU A 2 -7.55 -12.84 -14.39
CA GLU A 2 -7.57 -12.27 -13.04
C GLU A 2 -6.15 -11.84 -12.65
N ARG A 3 -5.98 -10.62 -12.11
CA ARG A 3 -4.68 -10.13 -11.66
C ARG A 3 -4.51 -10.49 -10.19
N HIS A 4 -3.60 -11.42 -9.90
CA HIS A 4 -3.30 -11.84 -8.54
C HIS A 4 -2.14 -11.00 -7.99
N TYR A 5 -2.46 -9.95 -7.24
CA TYR A 5 -1.46 -9.19 -6.49
C TYR A 5 -1.14 -9.91 -5.19
N LEU A 6 0.15 -10.04 -4.87
CA LEU A 6 0.61 -10.66 -3.64
C LEU A 6 1.50 -9.68 -2.86
N LYS A 7 1.32 -9.68 -1.54
CA LYS A 7 2.21 -8.97 -0.60
C LYS A 7 3.59 -9.61 -0.62
N GLY A 8 4.60 -8.81 -0.94
CA GLY A 8 6.01 -9.19 -0.98
C GLY A 8 6.72 -8.87 0.34
N ASN A 9 8.01 -8.53 0.25
CA ASN A 9 8.81 -8.26 1.44
C ASN A 9 8.35 -6.98 2.13
N THR A 10 8.41 -6.97 3.45
CA THR A 10 8.17 -5.76 4.24
C THR A 10 9.36 -4.82 4.13
N ILE A 11 9.10 -3.58 3.73
CA ILE A 11 10.08 -2.51 3.54
C ILE A 11 10.21 -1.72 4.86
N SER A 12 9.08 -1.39 5.48
CA SER A 12 9.05 -0.64 6.73
C SER A 12 7.76 -0.89 7.50
N THR A 13 7.78 -0.53 8.77
CA THR A 13 6.63 -0.53 9.67
C THR A 13 6.37 0.90 10.13
N GLY A 14 5.10 1.29 10.25
CA GLY A 14 4.72 2.59 10.76
C GLY A 14 3.52 2.52 11.70
N HIS A 15 3.26 3.62 12.39
CA HIS A 15 2.15 3.77 13.33
C HIS A 15 1.31 4.94 12.87
N SER A 16 0.04 4.70 12.56
CA SER A 16 -0.89 5.81 12.35
C SER A 16 -1.40 6.17 13.73
N ASP A 17 -1.14 7.38 14.20
CA ASP A 17 -1.75 7.92 15.42
C ASP A 17 -2.91 8.84 15.01
N PRO A 18 -4.11 8.29 14.74
CA PRO A 18 -5.28 9.14 14.67
C PRO A 18 -5.58 9.59 16.10
N LYS A 19 -5.58 10.91 16.31
CA LYS A 19 -5.93 11.62 17.55
C LYS A 19 -6.70 10.76 18.58
N GLY A 20 -5.95 10.07 19.45
CA GLY A 20 -6.46 9.48 20.68
C GLY A 20 -7.19 8.13 20.63
N ARG A 21 -7.14 7.33 19.56
CA ARG A 21 -7.62 5.93 19.60
C ARG A 21 -6.69 4.96 18.87
N ASN A 22 -6.27 3.93 19.60
CA ASN A 22 -5.52 2.73 19.16
C ASN A 22 -4.73 2.93 17.87
N SER A 23 -3.46 3.33 18.00
CA SER A 23 -2.52 3.41 16.89
C SER A 23 -2.44 2.04 16.22
N ARG A 24 -3.13 1.85 15.09
CA ARG A 24 -3.03 0.61 14.33
C ARG A 24 -1.71 0.65 13.58
N GLN A 25 -0.89 -0.35 13.88
CA GLN A 25 0.38 -0.56 13.18
C GLN A 25 0.06 -0.90 11.73
N TYR A 26 0.84 -0.34 10.82
CA TYR A 26 0.78 -0.66 9.42
C TYR A 26 2.15 -1.04 8.92
N VAL A 27 2.18 -1.84 7.86
CA VAL A 27 3.41 -2.29 7.22
C VAL A 27 3.41 -1.85 5.78
N VAL A 28 4.50 -1.20 5.37
CA VAL A 28 4.77 -0.92 3.96
C VAL A 28 5.48 -2.14 3.40
N SER A 29 4.91 -2.74 2.37
CA SER A 29 5.47 -3.94 1.74
C SER A 29 5.46 -3.82 0.22
N GLU A 30 6.34 -4.57 -0.42
CA GLU A 30 6.36 -4.76 -1.86
C GLU A 30 5.04 -5.37 -2.35
N ILE A 31 4.67 -5.09 -3.60
CA ILE A 31 3.58 -5.74 -4.30
C ILE A 31 4.15 -6.46 -5.50
N THR A 32 3.83 -7.75 -5.59
CA THR A 32 4.25 -8.58 -6.72
C THR A 32 3.05 -9.03 -7.55
N LEU A 33 3.26 -9.11 -8.86
CA LEU A 33 2.33 -9.71 -9.82
C LEU A 33 3.10 -10.75 -10.61
N ASN A 34 2.65 -12.01 -10.55
CA ASN A 34 3.32 -13.14 -11.21
C ASN A 34 4.82 -13.26 -10.85
N GLY A 35 5.18 -12.96 -9.60
CA GLY A 35 6.56 -13.01 -9.11
C GLY A 35 7.44 -11.81 -9.51
N GLN A 36 6.90 -10.83 -10.24
CA GLN A 36 7.59 -9.59 -10.55
C GLN A 36 7.19 -8.48 -9.59
N LEU A 37 8.16 -7.71 -9.10
CA LEU A 37 7.90 -6.50 -8.33
C LEU A 37 7.20 -5.47 -9.22
N VAL A 38 5.98 -5.12 -8.85
CA VAL A 38 5.17 -4.14 -9.60
C VAL A 38 4.84 -2.91 -8.78
N GLY A 39 5.14 -2.88 -7.49
CA GLY A 39 4.85 -1.71 -6.68
C GLY A 39 5.04 -1.88 -5.19
N VAL A 40 4.38 -1.02 -4.44
CA VAL A 40 4.40 -0.97 -2.97
C VAL A 40 3.01 -0.69 -2.42
N GLY A 41 2.72 -1.25 -1.25
CA GLY A 41 1.45 -1.07 -0.57
C GLY A 41 1.60 -0.95 0.93
N ILE A 42 0.65 -0.25 1.54
CA ILE A 42 0.43 -0.23 2.97
C ILE A 42 -0.62 -1.30 3.29
N TYR A 43 -0.27 -2.17 4.23
CA TYR A 43 -1.13 -3.20 4.77
C TYR A 43 -1.35 -2.95 6.26
N TYR A 44 -2.49 -3.38 6.78
CA TYR A 44 -2.67 -3.43 8.22
C TYR A 44 -1.75 -4.49 8.83
N ASP A 45 -1.08 -4.17 9.93
CA ASP A 45 -0.20 -5.12 10.61
C ASP A 45 -0.98 -6.37 11.07
N GLY A 46 -0.36 -7.54 10.90
CA GLY A 46 -1.01 -8.83 11.14
C GLY A 46 -2.09 -9.22 10.11
N SER A 47 -2.26 -8.48 9.01
CA SER A 47 -3.23 -8.75 7.95
C SER A 47 -2.63 -8.60 6.54
N ASP A 48 -3.30 -9.23 5.56
CA ASP A 48 -3.08 -9.02 4.12
C ASP A 48 -4.08 -8.00 3.53
N GLU A 49 -4.89 -7.38 4.39
CA GLU A 49 -5.79 -6.32 4.01
C GLU A 49 -5.01 -5.07 3.59
N LEU A 50 -5.23 -4.68 2.33
CA LEU A 50 -4.59 -3.53 1.71
C LEU A 50 -5.32 -2.24 2.09
N ARG A 51 -4.55 -1.24 2.50
CA ARG A 51 -5.04 0.13 2.77
C ARG A 51 -4.88 1.02 1.54
N ALA A 52 -3.65 1.14 1.05
CA ALA A 52 -3.30 1.93 -0.14
C ALA A 52 -2.12 1.29 -0.85
N ALA A 53 -2.02 1.49 -2.15
CA ALA A 53 -0.93 0.98 -2.96
C ALA A 53 -0.62 1.85 -4.17
N VAL A 54 0.60 1.68 -4.65
CA VAL A 54 1.12 2.27 -5.88
C VAL A 54 1.70 1.13 -6.69
N VAL A 55 1.18 0.90 -7.88
CA VAL A 55 1.63 -0.19 -8.76
C VAL A 55 1.84 0.30 -10.18
N ALA A 56 2.75 -0.35 -10.91
CA ALA A 56 2.89 -0.16 -12.34
C ALA A 56 1.72 -0.82 -13.07
N ASN A 57 1.07 -0.09 -13.97
CA ASN A 57 0.11 -0.66 -14.92
C ASN A 57 0.84 -1.36 -16.09
N GLU A 58 0.08 -1.92 -17.02
CA GLU A 58 0.64 -2.62 -18.20
C GLU A 58 1.47 -1.71 -19.13
N GLN A 59 1.34 -0.40 -19.00
CA GLN A 59 2.10 0.60 -19.75
C GLN A 59 3.34 1.09 -18.96
N GLY A 60 3.63 0.50 -17.80
CA GLY A 60 4.71 0.91 -16.91
C GLY A 60 4.44 2.22 -16.16
N GLN A 61 3.22 2.73 -16.18
CA GLN A 61 2.85 3.96 -15.47
C GLN A 61 2.41 3.61 -14.04
N GLY A 62 2.87 4.40 -13.07
CA GLY A 62 2.42 4.27 -11.69
C GLY A 62 0.94 4.64 -11.56
N VAL A 63 0.14 3.77 -10.95
CA VAL A 63 -1.27 3.98 -10.65
C VAL A 63 -1.55 3.75 -9.17
N GLU A 64 -2.48 4.55 -8.65
CA GLU A 64 -2.94 4.47 -7.26
C GLU A 64 -4.01 3.38 -7.15
N ILE A 65 -3.89 2.53 -6.14
CA ILE A 65 -4.95 1.63 -5.70
C ILE A 65 -5.31 2.01 -4.26
N ARG A 66 -6.57 2.38 -4.04
CA ARG A 66 -7.09 2.68 -2.71
C ARG A 66 -8.17 1.66 -2.38
N ASN A 67 -8.13 1.09 -1.18
CA ASN A 67 -9.24 0.28 -0.72
C ASN A 67 -10.36 1.23 -0.26
N LEU A 68 -11.40 1.37 -1.09
CA LEU A 68 -12.54 2.25 -0.84
C LEU A 68 -13.54 1.66 0.19
N HIS A 69 -13.28 0.44 0.65
CA HIS A 69 -14.25 -0.39 1.36
C HIS A 69 -14.09 -0.36 2.87
N ASP A 70 -13.89 0.84 3.42
CA ASP A 70 -13.84 1.01 4.87
C ASP A 70 -14.82 2.11 5.31
N GLU A 71 -16.12 1.78 5.30
CA GLU A 71 -17.18 2.59 5.91
C GLU A 71 -16.92 2.87 7.41
N HIS A 72 -16.00 2.12 8.03
CA HIS A 72 -15.61 2.28 9.43
C HIS A 72 -14.42 3.22 9.66
N TYR A 73 -13.68 3.62 8.61
CA TYR A 73 -12.47 4.45 8.76
C TYR A 73 -12.30 5.46 7.60
N PRO A 74 -13.03 6.59 7.61
CA PRO A 74 -12.84 7.67 6.63
C PRO A 74 -11.44 8.29 6.67
N GLU A 75 -10.64 7.99 7.70
CA GLU A 75 -9.30 8.52 7.95
C GLU A 75 -8.20 7.79 7.15
N ALA A 76 -8.49 6.56 6.67
CA ALA A 76 -7.59 5.79 5.79
C ALA A 76 -7.57 6.32 4.35
N GLN A 77 -8.29 7.41 4.07
CA GLN A 77 -8.33 8.11 2.78
C GLN A 77 -7.29 9.25 2.69
N SER A 78 -6.31 9.31 3.60
CA SER A 78 -5.35 10.42 3.63
C SER A 78 -4.37 10.36 2.45
N ASP A 79 -4.23 11.50 1.76
CA ASP A 79 -3.19 11.74 0.76
C ASP A 79 -1.76 11.48 1.32
N ASP A 80 -1.60 11.45 2.65
CA ASP A 80 -0.33 11.13 3.34
C ASP A 80 0.20 9.72 3.03
N ASP A 81 -0.69 8.75 2.86
CA ASP A 81 -0.29 7.36 2.57
C ASP A 81 0.35 7.28 1.18
N LEU A 82 -0.22 7.98 0.20
CA LEU A 82 0.33 8.04 -1.15
C LEU A 82 1.59 8.89 -1.22
N ALA A 83 1.64 10.00 -0.49
CA ALA A 83 2.85 10.80 -0.36
C ALA A 83 4.02 9.99 0.23
N THR A 84 3.72 9.00 1.08
CA THR A 84 4.71 8.04 1.60
C THR A 84 5.11 7.00 0.55
N LEU A 85 4.15 6.46 -0.19
CA LEU A 85 4.40 5.35 -1.12
C LEU A 85 5.05 5.79 -2.44
N TRP A 86 4.72 6.96 -3.00
CA TRP A 86 5.22 7.41 -4.30
C TRP A 86 6.75 7.43 -4.38
N PRO A 87 7.47 8.04 -3.42
CA PRO A 87 8.93 8.03 -3.43
C PRO A 87 9.54 6.64 -3.26
N LEU A 88 8.84 5.71 -2.61
CA LEU A 88 9.29 4.31 -2.46
C LEU A 88 9.10 3.54 -3.76
N TYR A 89 7.94 3.69 -4.39
CA TYR A 89 7.66 3.17 -5.72
C TYR A 89 8.73 3.63 -6.71
N GLU A 90 8.98 4.94 -6.83
CA GLU A 90 9.95 5.49 -7.78
C GLU A 90 11.39 4.96 -7.58
N LYS A 91 11.76 4.55 -6.37
CA LYS A 91 13.06 3.93 -6.09
C LYS A 91 13.14 2.47 -6.52
N LEU A 92 12.02 1.75 -6.50
CA LEU A 92 11.96 0.31 -6.72
C LEU A 92 11.76 -0.08 -8.18
N VAL A 93 11.11 0.76 -8.97
CA VAL A 93 10.84 0.52 -10.41
C VAL A 93 11.74 1.34 -11.35
N ARG A 94 12.79 1.99 -10.82
CA ARG A 94 13.84 2.66 -11.61
C ARG A 94 15.03 1.75 -11.91
#